data_AF-A0A5E6R3L4-F1
#
_entry.id   AF-A0A5E6R3L4-F1
#
_cell.length_a   1.000
_cell.length_b   1.000
_cell.length_c   1.000
_cell.angle_alpha   90.00
_cell.angle_beta   90.00
_cell.angle_gamma   90.00
#
_symmetry.space_group_name_H-M   'P 1'
#
loop_
_entity.id
_entity.type
_entity.pdbx_description
1 polymer ?
#
loop_
_entity_poly.entity_id
_entity_poly.type
_entity_poly.pdbx_seq_one_letter_code
_entity_poly.pdbx_strand_id
1 'polypeptide(L)'
;MEMLRIGWSPQQIASRLRHIWPDHPDRHVSHETIYLAIYAYPRGELKRQLITYLHQGKGKRRPRTQSATRRDRYPAELSIHLSPPEVADRLVPGHWKAT
;
A
#
# COMPACT_ATOMS: atom_id res chain seq x y z
N MET A 1 -9.15 15.61 7.86
CA MET A 1 -7.77 15.43 8.40
C MET A 1 -7.72 14.67 9.73
N GLU A 2 -8.85 14.50 10.43
CA GLU A 2 -8.91 13.75 11.69
C GLU A 2 -8.45 12.28 11.56
N MET A 3 -8.71 11.66 10.40
CA MET A 3 -8.26 10.28 10.11
C MET A 3 -6.73 10.12 10.14
N LEU A 4 -5.96 11.16 9.82
CA LEU A 4 -4.50 11.09 9.97
C LEU A 4 -4.12 11.03 11.46
N ARG A 5 -4.79 11.78 12.32
CA ARG A 5 -4.47 11.84 13.77
C ARG A 5 -4.66 10.50 14.48
N ILE A 6 -5.58 9.67 14.00
CA ILE A 6 -5.82 8.29 14.45
C ILE A 6 -4.90 7.26 13.77
N GLY A 7 -3.90 7.71 13.00
CA GLY A 7 -2.85 6.87 12.43
C GLY A 7 -3.17 6.22 11.07
N TRP A 8 -4.21 6.67 10.36
CA TRP A 8 -4.56 6.09 9.07
C TRP A 8 -3.62 6.60 7.97
N SER A 9 -3.21 5.70 7.08
CA SER A 9 -2.43 6.10 5.90
C SER A 9 -3.30 6.83 4.88
N PRO A 10 -2.71 7.70 4.03
CA PRO A 10 -3.45 8.36 2.94
C PRO A 10 -4.20 7.39 2.03
N GLN A 11 -3.66 6.19 1.82
CA GLN A 11 -4.31 5.14 1.03
C GLN A 11 -5.53 4.55 1.74
N GLN A 12 -5.45 4.32 3.06
CA GLN A 12 -6.59 3.87 3.86
C GLN A 12 -7.69 4.94 3.91
N ILE A 13 -7.32 6.22 4.02
CA ILE A 13 -8.26 7.34 3.98
C ILE A 13 -8.97 7.38 2.64
N ALA A 14 -8.24 7.35 1.53
CA ALA A 14 -8.82 7.35 0.19
C ALA A 14 -9.80 6.17 -0.02
N SER A 15 -9.42 4.96 0.43
CA SER A 15 -10.31 3.80 0.38
C SER A 15 -11.55 4.01 1.25
N ARG A 16 -11.39 4.50 2.49
CA ARG A 16 -12.51 4.74 3.41
C ARG A 16 -13.51 5.77 2.87
N LEU A 17 -13.02 6.82 2.22
CA LEU A 17 -13.89 7.85 1.62
C LEU A 17 -14.80 7.25 0.54
N ARG A 18 -14.31 6.31 -0.27
CA ARG A 18 -15.13 5.59 -1.25
C ARG A 18 -16.22 4.74 -0.61
N HIS A 19 -15.92 4.13 0.54
CA HIS A 19 -16.90 3.32 1.28
C HIS A 19 -17.95 4.18 2.00
N ILE A 20 -17.59 5.37 2.48
CA ILE A 20 -18.53 6.28 3.17
C ILE A 20 -19.45 6.98 2.15
N TRP A 21 -18.93 7.32 0.97
CA TRP A 21 -19.66 8.05 -0.06
C TRP A 21 -19.68 7.31 -1.40
N PRO A 22 -20.26 6.11 -1.50
CA PRO A 22 -20.24 5.33 -2.74
C PRO A 22 -20.86 6.09 -3.91
N ASP A 23 -21.94 6.83 -3.68
CA ASP A 23 -22.73 7.53 -4.71
C ASP A 23 -22.28 8.97 -5.00
N HIS A 24 -21.26 9.46 -4.29
CA HIS A 24 -20.76 10.82 -4.46
C HIS A 24 -19.30 10.82 -4.90
N PRO A 25 -19.02 10.65 -6.21
CA PRO A 25 -17.66 10.62 -6.74
C PRO A 25 -16.90 11.93 -6.49
N ASP A 26 -17.61 13.06 -6.35
CA ASP A 26 -17.01 14.37 -6.02
C ASP A 26 -16.32 14.39 -4.65
N ARG A 27 -16.69 13.43 -3.77
CA ARG A 27 -16.10 13.26 -2.43
C ARG A 27 -14.98 12.23 -2.41
N HIS A 28 -14.71 11.58 -3.54
CA HIS A 28 -13.61 10.63 -3.68
C HIS A 28 -12.33 11.41 -3.97
N VAL A 29 -11.29 11.16 -3.18
CA VAL A 29 -9.96 11.73 -3.42
C VAL A 29 -8.94 10.62 -3.56
N SER A 30 -7.96 10.81 -4.44
CA SER A 30 -6.80 9.92 -4.51
C SER A 30 -5.91 10.11 -3.28
N HIS A 31 -5.21 9.05 -2.91
CA HIS A 31 -4.18 9.11 -1.87
C HIS A 31 -3.07 10.10 -2.23
N GLU A 32 -2.76 10.28 -3.53
CA GLU A 32 -1.85 11.32 -4.02
C GLU A 32 -2.35 12.73 -3.73
N THR A 33 -3.66 12.99 -3.91
CA THR A 33 -4.28 14.28 -3.57
C THR A 33 -4.13 14.58 -2.08
N ILE A 34 -4.31 13.57 -1.23
CA ILE A 34 -4.11 13.69 0.22
C ILE A 34 -2.63 13.98 0.52
N TYR A 35 -1.68 13.33 -0.16
CA TYR A 35 -0.26 13.66 -0.04
C TYR A 35 0.04 15.10 -0.45
N LEU A 36 -0.45 15.54 -1.61
CA LEU A 36 -0.28 16.91 -2.09
C LEU A 36 -0.84 17.92 -1.09
N ALA A 37 -2.03 17.68 -0.55
CA ALA A 37 -2.61 18.53 0.48
C ALA A 37 -1.71 18.64 1.73
N ILE A 38 -1.16 17.52 2.22
CA ILE A 38 -0.22 17.52 3.36
C ILE A 38 1.04 18.34 3.04
N TYR A 39 1.59 18.21 1.83
CA TYR A 39 2.82 18.90 1.45
C TYR A 39 2.61 20.36 1.04
N ALA A 40 1.40 20.74 0.62
CA ALA A 40 1.02 22.10 0.27
C ALA A 40 0.91 23.03 1.49
N TYR A 41 0.74 22.49 2.70
CA TYR A 41 0.75 23.30 3.92
C TYR A 41 2.06 24.10 4.04
N PRO A 42 1.99 25.38 4.46
CA PRO A 42 3.18 26.19 4.71
C PRO A 42 4.07 25.50 5.75
N ARG A 43 5.37 25.77 5.68
CA ARG A 43 6.33 25.24 6.67
C ARG A 43 5.91 25.72 8.06
N GLY A 44 5.58 24.79 8.94
CA GLY A 44 5.09 25.08 10.27
C GLY A 44 4.81 23.82 11.08
N GLU A 45 4.40 24.02 12.33
CA GLU A 45 4.15 22.94 13.29
C GLU A 45 3.05 21.99 12.80
N LEU A 46 1.98 22.52 12.19
CA LEU A 46 0.88 21.72 11.66
C LEU A 46 1.33 20.70 10.62
N LYS A 47 2.17 21.12 9.65
CA LYS A 47 2.75 20.20 8.66
C LYS A 47 3.61 19.12 9.32
N ARG A 48 4.38 19.49 10.34
CA ARG A 48 5.22 18.55 11.09
C ARG A 48 4.37 17.52 11.83
N GLN A 49 3.28 17.94 12.48
CA GLN A 49 2.33 17.04 13.13
C GLN A 49 1.67 16.07 12.13
N LEU A 50 1.20 16.58 10.98
CA LEU A 50 0.62 15.76 9.91
C LEU A 50 1.61 14.72 9.37
N ILE A 51 2.88 15.09 9.21
CA ILE A 51 3.93 14.15 8.78
C ILE A 51 4.24 13.11 9.86
N THR A 52 4.22 13.48 11.15
CA THR A 52 4.42 12.53 12.27
C THR A 52 3.37 11.42 12.27
N TYR A 53 2.14 11.74 11.91
CA TYR A 53 1.07 10.75 11.81
C TYR A 53 1.22 9.78 10.63
N LEU A 54 2.03 10.12 9.62
CA LEU A 54 2.31 9.21 8.50
C LEU A 54 3.30 8.13 8.95
N HIS A 55 2.87 6.88 8.87
CA HIS A 55 3.72 5.71 9.16
C HIS A 55 5.06 5.73 8.39
N GLN A 56 5.08 6.32 7.20
CA GLN A 56 6.27 6.49 6.36
C GLN A 56 6.69 7.97 6.24
N GLY A 57 6.60 8.75 7.33
CA GLY A 57 7.05 10.14 7.41
C GLY A 57 8.57 10.29 7.24
N LYS A 58 9.09 10.03 6.04
CA LYS A 58 10.53 10.13 5.74
C LYS A 58 10.91 11.60 5.59
N GLY A 59 11.23 12.24 6.71
CA GLY A 59 11.87 13.57 6.72
C GLY A 59 13.31 13.57 6.17
N LYS A 60 13.94 12.40 6.05
CA LYS A 60 15.24 12.21 5.39
C LYS A 60 15.13 11.12 4.33
N ARG A 61 15.80 11.33 3.20
CA ARG A 61 16.06 10.28 2.19
C ARG A 61 16.70 9.11 2.92
N ARG A 62 16.08 7.92 2.88
CA ARG A 62 16.77 6.72 3.37
C ARG A 62 18.01 6.54 2.49
N PRO A 63 19.22 6.36 3.07
CA PRO A 63 20.38 5.98 2.28
C PRO A 63 20.00 4.74 1.49
N ARG A 64 20.34 4.72 0.20
CA ARG A 64 20.14 3.55 -0.64
C ARG A 64 21.02 2.47 -0.04
N THR A 65 20.43 1.57 0.74
CA THR A 65 21.11 0.36 1.20
C THR A 65 21.64 -0.29 -0.08
N GLN A 66 22.94 -0.21 -0.32
CA GLN A 66 23.58 -1.17 -1.19
C GLN A 66 23.27 -2.50 -0.52
N SER A 67 22.45 -3.31 -1.18
CA SER A 67 22.19 -4.68 -0.79
C SER A 67 23.51 -5.44 -0.89
N ALA A 68 24.39 -5.27 0.10
CA ALA A 68 25.45 -6.21 0.37
C ALA A 68 24.73 -7.48 0.81
N THR A 69 24.84 -8.49 -0.05
CA THR A 69 24.22 -9.81 0.07
C THR A 69 22.74 -9.82 -0.33
N ARG A 70 22.50 -10.26 -1.57
CA ARG A 70 21.35 -11.08 -1.94
C ARG A 70 21.17 -12.11 -0.81
N ARG A 71 20.31 -11.82 0.15
CA ARG A 71 19.78 -12.86 1.02
C ARG A 71 19.07 -13.81 0.07
N ASP A 72 19.53 -15.06 0.09
CA ASP A 72 18.89 -16.21 -0.52
C ASP A 72 17.38 -16.09 -0.32
N ARG A 73 16.69 -15.63 -1.36
CA ARG A 73 15.27 -15.33 -1.32
C ARG A 73 14.63 -16.43 -2.12
N TYR A 74 14.25 -17.46 -1.38
CA TYR A 74 13.57 -18.70 -1.74
C TYR A 74 14.48 -19.92 -1.93
N PRO A 75 14.20 -21.03 -1.21
CA PRO A 75 14.74 -22.32 -1.61
C PRO A 75 14.29 -22.60 -3.05
N ALA A 76 15.20 -23.14 -3.87
CA ALA A 76 14.95 -23.41 -5.28
C ALA A 76 13.67 -24.24 -5.50
N GLU A 77 13.27 -25.04 -4.52
CA GLU A 77 12.05 -25.86 -4.47
C GLU A 77 10.72 -25.08 -4.62
N LEU A 78 10.70 -23.76 -4.42
CA LEU A 78 9.51 -22.90 -4.53
C LEU A 78 9.58 -21.94 -5.72
N SER A 79 10.51 -22.14 -6.65
CA SER A 79 10.58 -21.36 -7.89
C SER A 79 9.33 -21.60 -8.73
N ILE A 80 8.73 -20.53 -9.25
CA ILE A 80 7.55 -20.57 -10.15
C ILE A 80 7.81 -21.47 -11.39
N HIS A 81 9.09 -21.64 -11.76
CA HIS A 81 9.56 -22.50 -12.84
C HIS A 81 9.60 -24.00 -12.50
N LEU A 82 9.47 -24.35 -11.21
CA LEU A 82 9.37 -25.71 -10.68
C LEU A 82 7.93 -26.05 -10.26
N SER A 83 6.95 -25.37 -10.85
CA SER A 83 5.54 -25.77 -10.68
C SER A 83 5.38 -27.23 -11.11
N PRO A 84 4.75 -28.11 -10.30
CA PRO A 84 4.50 -29.49 -10.67
C PRO A 84 3.79 -29.57 -12.03
N PRO A 85 4.09 -30.56 -12.89
CA PRO A 85 3.52 -30.65 -14.24
C PRO A 85 1.98 -30.71 -14.25
N GLU A 86 1.38 -31.13 -13.13
CA GLU A 86 -0.06 -31.15 -12.88
C GLU A 86 -0.73 -29.76 -12.94
N VAL A 87 0.03 -28.69 -12.69
CA VAL A 87 -0.48 -27.29 -12.68
C VAL A 87 -0.42 -26.66 -14.08
N ALA A 88 0.54 -27.06 -14.92
CA ALA A 88 0.69 -26.53 -16.28
C ALA A 88 -0.46 -26.97 -17.20
N ASP A 89 -1.01 -28.17 -16.96
CA ASP A 89 -2.00 -28.77 -17.85
C ASP A 89 -3.44 -28.32 -17.58
N ARG A 90 -3.76 -27.67 -16.45
CA ARG A 90 -5.17 -27.32 -16.08
C ARG A 90 -6.16 -28.48 -16.32
N LEU A 91 -5.70 -29.73 -16.23
CA LEU A 91 -6.46 -30.94 -16.55
C LEU A 91 -7.14 -31.57 -15.32
N VAL A 92 -7.38 -30.79 -14.27
CA VAL A 92 -8.20 -31.25 -13.12
C VAL A 92 -9.46 -30.39 -13.01
N PRO A 93 -10.55 -30.79 -13.67
CA PRO A 93 -11.87 -30.27 -13.35
C PRO A 93 -12.29 -30.83 -11.98
N GLY A 94 -12.49 -29.97 -10.97
CA GLY A 94 -13.04 -30.42 -9.69
C GLY A 94 -12.69 -29.66 -8.41
N HIS A 95 -11.97 -28.53 -8.47
CA HIS A 95 -11.65 -27.74 -7.27
C HIS A 95 -12.34 -26.37 -7.21
N TRP A 96 -13.59 -26.30 -7.64
CA TRP A 96 -14.48 -25.22 -7.22
C TRP A 96 -15.40 -25.80 -6.13
N LYS A 97 -15.18 -25.37 -4.88
CA LYS A 97 -16.16 -25.59 -3.82
C LYS A 97 -17.43 -24.81 -4.18
N ALA A 98 -18.56 -25.50 -4.06
CA ALA A 98 -19.93 -25.01 -3.96
C ALA A 98 -20.54 -24.41 -5.24
N THR A 99 -21.30 -25.22 -5.97
CA THR A 99 -22.77 -25.36 -5.87
C THR A 99 -23.24 -26.33 -6.96
#